data_AF-A0A940F009-F1
#
_entry.id   AF-A0A940F009-F1
#
_cell.length_a   1.000
_cell.length_b   1.000
_cell.length_c   1.000
_cell.angle_alpha   90.00
_cell.angle_beta   90.00
_cell.angle_gamma   90.00
#
_symmetry.space_group_name_H-M   'P 1'
#
loop_
_entity.id
_entity.type
_entity.pdbx_description
1 polymer ?
#
loop_
_entity_poly.entity_id
_entity_poly.type
_entity_poly.pdbx_seq_one_letter_code
_entity_poly.pdbx_strand_id
1 'polypeptide(L)'
;MGVADRNLGAIENDIEATRARLASTIDELVYRTSPKTIAKREVNAVKAYFVGPEGPRTDNIVKVVGGVVGAIVVLGLIRKITR
;
A
#
# COMPACT_ATOMS: atom_id res chain seq x y z
N MET A 1 -29.47 10.33 48.69
CA MET A 1 -28.61 10.94 47.64
C MET A 1 -27.45 10.04 47.18
N GLY A 2 -26.89 9.14 48.01
CA GLY A 2 -25.70 8.33 47.65
C GLY A 2 -25.89 7.06 46.77
N VAL A 3 -27.10 6.78 46.25
CA VAL A 3 -27.31 5.62 45.33
C VAL A 3 -27.15 6.02 43.88
N ALA A 4 -27.65 7.20 43.49
CA ALA A 4 -27.49 7.74 42.15
C ALA A 4 -26.02 8.02 41.81
N ASP A 5 -25.27 8.53 42.77
CA ASP A 5 -23.83 8.85 42.63
C ASP A 5 -22.96 7.61 42.37
N ARG A 6 -23.28 6.48 43.04
CA ARG A 6 -22.62 5.19 42.80
C ARG A 6 -22.94 4.60 41.43
N ASN A 7 -24.17 4.78 40.94
CA ASN A 7 -24.56 4.35 39.61
C ASN A 7 -23.92 5.23 38.52
N LEU A 8 -23.78 6.54 38.75
CA LEU A 8 -23.08 7.45 37.86
C LEU A 8 -21.59 7.09 37.75
N GLY A 9 -20.92 6.87 38.88
CA GLY A 9 -19.52 6.44 38.88
C GLY A 9 -19.29 5.07 38.24
N ALA A 10 -20.25 4.14 38.36
CA ALA A 10 -20.19 2.85 37.66
C ALA A 10 -20.31 3.02 36.13
N ILE A 11 -21.22 3.90 35.67
CA ILE A 11 -21.39 4.20 34.24
C ILE A 11 -20.16 4.90 33.67
N GLU A 12 -19.56 5.84 34.38
CA GLU A 12 -18.31 6.50 33.97
C GLU A 12 -17.18 5.48 33.78
N ASN A 13 -17.03 4.55 34.72
CA ASN A 13 -16.01 3.51 34.64
C ASN A 13 -16.22 2.58 33.43
N ASP A 14 -17.47 2.18 33.18
CA ASP A 14 -17.81 1.35 32.01
C ASP A 14 -17.55 2.07 30.68
N ILE A 15 -17.81 3.39 30.62
CA ILE A 15 -17.50 4.21 29.44
C ILE A 15 -15.99 4.30 29.20
N GLU A 16 -15.21 4.52 30.25
CA GLU A 16 -13.74 4.56 30.16
C GLU A 16 -13.16 3.22 29.71
N ALA A 17 -13.64 2.12 30.30
CA ALA A 17 -13.24 0.77 29.91
C ALA A 17 -13.59 0.46 28.44
N THR A 18 -14.77 0.89 28.00
CA THR A 18 -15.22 0.72 26.61
C THR A 18 -14.41 1.58 25.64
N ARG A 19 -14.09 2.84 26.00
CA ARG A 19 -13.20 3.71 25.21
C ARG A 19 -11.81 3.14 25.05
N ALA A 20 -11.23 2.60 26.12
CA ALA A 20 -9.91 1.98 26.08
C ALA A 20 -9.87 0.77 25.12
N ARG A 21 -10.91 -0.08 25.15
CA ARG A 21 -11.06 -1.21 24.21
C ARG A 21 -11.23 -0.75 22.77
N LEU A 22 -11.97 0.33 22.55
CA LEU A 22 -12.20 0.88 21.22
C LEU A 22 -10.91 1.47 20.63
N ALA A 23 -10.14 2.23 21.41
CA ALA A 23 -8.84 2.75 21.00
C ALA A 23 -7.88 1.61 20.61
N SER A 24 -7.81 0.55 21.42
CA SER A 24 -7.01 -0.65 21.09
C SER A 24 -7.47 -1.33 19.80
N THR A 25 -8.78 -1.42 19.57
CA THR A 25 -9.33 -2.05 18.37
C THR A 25 -9.07 -1.20 17.12
N ILE A 26 -9.11 0.14 17.26
CA ILE A 26 -8.79 1.08 16.19
C ILE A 26 -7.31 1.00 15.82
N ASP A 27 -6.39 0.96 16.79
CA ASP A 27 -4.96 0.81 16.53
C ASP A 27 -4.65 -0.51 15.80
N GLU A 28 -5.31 -1.61 16.20
CA GLU A 28 -5.19 -2.89 15.51
C GLU A 28 -5.74 -2.84 14.08
N LEU A 29 -6.86 -2.14 13.85
CA LEU A 29 -7.42 -1.96 12.51
C LEU A 29 -6.49 -1.11 11.63
N VAL A 30 -5.95 0.00 12.14
CA VAL A 30 -4.98 0.84 11.41
C VAL A 30 -3.74 0.03 11.03
N TYR A 31 -3.26 -0.84 11.92
CA TYR A 31 -2.13 -1.73 11.64
C TYR A 31 -2.49 -2.84 10.62
N ARG A 32 -3.69 -3.42 10.67
CA ARG A 32 -4.10 -4.54 9.82
C ARG A 32 -4.61 -4.12 8.45
N THR A 33 -5.07 -2.87 8.32
CA THR A 33 -5.28 -2.20 7.03
C THR A 33 -3.99 -1.71 6.41
N SER A 34 -2.83 -2.12 6.95
CA SER A 34 -1.50 -1.82 6.44
C SER A 34 -1.45 -2.03 4.92
N PRO A 35 -1.34 -0.94 4.14
CA PRO A 35 -1.28 -0.99 2.68
C PRO A 35 -0.02 -1.71 2.17
N LYS A 36 0.88 -2.13 3.08
CA LYS A 36 2.11 -2.84 2.73
C LYS A 36 1.85 -4.18 2.05
N THR A 37 0.76 -4.88 2.36
CA THR A 37 0.44 -6.16 1.68
C THR A 37 -0.05 -5.93 0.26
N ILE A 38 -0.85 -4.88 0.05
CA ILE A 38 -1.35 -4.45 -1.26
C ILE A 38 -0.17 -3.95 -2.10
N ALA A 39 0.66 -3.04 -1.57
CA ALA A 39 1.85 -2.54 -2.26
C ALA A 39 2.83 -3.66 -2.63
N LYS A 40 3.03 -4.65 -1.75
CA LYS A 40 3.86 -5.82 -2.06
C LYS A 40 3.27 -6.67 -3.18
N ARG A 41 1.95 -6.87 -3.21
CA ARG A 41 1.27 -7.61 -4.30
C ARG A 41 1.45 -6.90 -5.63
N GLU A 42 1.25 -5.58 -5.67
CA GLU A 42 1.46 -4.78 -6.88
C GLU A 42 2.91 -4.85 -7.38
N VAL A 43 3.88 -4.65 -6.48
CA VAL A 43 5.31 -4.77 -6.83
C VAL A 43 5.65 -6.17 -7.34
N ASN A 44 5.12 -7.22 -6.72
CA ASN A 44 5.34 -8.58 -7.16
C ASN A 44 4.68 -8.87 -8.51
N ALA A 45 3.50 -8.31 -8.78
CA ALA A 45 2.83 -8.43 -10.08
C ALA A 45 3.67 -7.81 -11.20
N VAL A 46 4.22 -6.60 -10.96
CA VAL A 46 5.15 -5.96 -11.90
C VAL A 46 6.40 -6.80 -12.11
N LYS A 47 7.01 -7.31 -11.03
CA LYS A 47 8.20 -8.19 -11.12
C LYS A 47 7.92 -9.48 -11.88
N ALA A 48 6.74 -10.08 -11.71
CA ALA A 48 6.36 -11.32 -12.38
C ALA A 48 6.28 -11.18 -13.91
N TYR A 49 6.14 -9.95 -14.42
CA TYR A 49 6.26 -9.69 -15.85
C TYR A 49 7.68 -9.95 -16.37
N PHE A 50 8.70 -9.69 -15.55
CA PHE A 50 10.12 -9.80 -15.92
C PHE A 50 10.83 -11.03 -15.37
N VAL A 51 10.31 -11.68 -14.32
CA VAL A 51 10.93 -12.84 -13.67
C VAL A 51 9.89 -13.93 -13.47
N GLY A 52 10.19 -15.14 -13.96
CA GLY A 52 9.35 -16.33 -13.80
C GLY A 52 10.02 -17.42 -12.97
N PRO A 53 9.37 -18.60 -12.85
CA PRO A 53 9.90 -19.75 -12.10
C PRO A 53 11.26 -20.23 -12.60
N GLU A 54 11.47 -20.17 -13.91
CA GLU A 54 12.70 -20.60 -14.59
C GLU A 54 13.81 -19.52 -14.58
N GLY A 55 13.56 -18.36 -13.95
CA GLY A 55 14.47 -17.21 -13.94
C GLY A 55 13.99 -16.01 -14.78
N PRO A 56 14.91 -15.10 -15.17
CA PRO A 56 14.57 -13.88 -15.90
C PRO A 56 13.88 -14.16 -17.24
N ARG A 57 12.78 -13.45 -17.50
CA ARG A 57 12.06 -13.46 -18.79
C ARG A 57 12.75 -12.51 -19.76
N THR A 58 13.87 -12.95 -20.31
CA THR A 58 14.73 -12.14 -21.20
C THR A 58 13.96 -11.54 -22.38
N ASP A 59 12.98 -12.25 -22.95
CA ASP A 59 12.14 -11.73 -24.04
C ASP A 59 11.37 -10.45 -23.63
N ASN A 60 10.72 -10.46 -22.46
CA ASN A 60 9.98 -9.30 -21.95
C ASN A 60 10.92 -8.14 -21.60
N ILE A 61 12.09 -8.45 -21.04
CA ILE A 61 13.12 -7.45 -20.72
C ILE A 61 13.59 -6.77 -22.01
N VAL A 62 13.95 -7.56 -23.04
CA VAL A 62 14.42 -7.05 -24.33
C VAL A 62 13.38 -6.19 -25.01
N LYS A 63 12.09 -6.58 -24.99
CA LYS A 63 11.00 -5.77 -25.55
C LYS A 63 10.89 -4.39 -24.91
N VAL A 64 10.93 -4.32 -23.57
CA VAL A 64 10.82 -3.04 -22.85
C VAL A 64 12.06 -2.18 -23.10
N VAL A 65 13.26 -2.77 -23.03
CA VAL A 65 14.51 -2.05 -23.32
C VAL A 65 14.50 -1.51 -24.75
N GLY A 66 14.15 -2.34 -25.74
CA GLY A 66 14.06 -1.93 -27.14
C GLY A 66 13.04 -0.81 -27.34
N GLY A 67 11.88 -0.88 -26.69
CA GLY A 67 10.87 0.17 -26.72
C GLY A 67 11.37 1.51 -26.16
N VAL A 68 12.05 1.49 -25.01
CA VAL A 68 12.61 2.70 -24.40
C VAL A 68 13.71 3.30 -25.28
N VAL A 69 14.64 2.48 -25.77
CA VAL A 69 15.71 2.93 -26.67
C VAL A 69 15.12 3.53 -27.95
N GLY A 70 14.17 2.83 -28.58
CA GLY A 70 13.47 3.32 -29.77
C GLY A 70 12.77 4.65 -29.53
N ALA A 71 12.05 4.79 -28.41
CA ALA A 71 11.37 6.04 -28.06
C ALA A 71 12.36 7.20 -27.87
N ILE A 72 13.49 6.97 -27.19
CA ILE A 72 14.54 7.99 -27.00
C ILE A 72 15.10 8.42 -28.35
N VAL A 73 15.40 7.48 -29.25
CA VAL A 73 15.90 7.79 -30.59
C VAL A 73 14.89 8.63 -31.37
N VAL A 74 13.61 8.23 -31.39
CA VAL A 74 12.54 8.97 -32.07
C VAL A 74 12.40 10.39 -31.51
N LEU A 75 12.36 10.54 -30.18
CA LEU A 75 12.28 11.85 -29.54
C LEU A 75 13.52 12.71 -29.83
N GLY A 76 14.70 12.10 -29.91
CA GLY A 76 15.94 12.79 -30.30
C GLY A 76 15.89 13.30 -31.74
N LEU A 77 15.41 12.49 -32.68
CA LEU A 77 15.23 12.87 -34.07
C LEU A 77 14.20 14.01 -34.22
N ILE A 78 13.07 13.93 -33.51
CA ILE A 78 12.08 15.01 -33.47
C ILE A 78 12.73 16.30 -32.95
N ARG A 79 13.43 16.23 -31.81
CA ARG A 79 14.15 17.40 -31.26
C ARG A 79 15.15 17.99 -32.23
N LYS A 80 15.83 17.16 -33.02
CA LYS A 80 16.82 17.58 -34.03
C LYS A 80 16.16 18.27 -35.23
N ILE A 81 14.93 17.91 -35.60
CA ILE A 81 14.23 18.50 -36.74
C ILE A 81 13.48 19.78 -36.34
N THR A 82 13.03 19.87 -35.08
CA THR A 82 12.26 21.02 -34.57
C THR A 82 13.13 22.15 -34.02
N ARG A 83 14.42 21.92 -33.74
CA ARG A 83 15.39 22.96 -33.37
C ARG A 83 16.28 23.29 -34.55
#